data_AF-A0A1A3CSB8-F1
#
_entry.id   AF-A0A1A3CSB8-F1
#
_cell.length_a   1.000
_cell.length_b   1.000
_cell.length_c   1.000
_cell.angle_alpha   90.00
_cell.angle_beta   90.00
_cell.angle_gamma   90.00
#
_symmetry.space_group_name_H-M   'P 1'
#
loop_
_entity.id
_entity.type
_entity.pdbx_description
1 polymer ?
#
loop_
_entity_poly.entity_id
_entity_poly.type
_entity_poly.pdbx_seq_one_letter_code
_entity_poly.pdbx_strand_id
1 'polypeptide(L)' 'MDPNPDDVANLNQEDAFQKLRAWGYPVTRRMIKYAILRRELIPVRLGNGNYLSANDLWRWIESRRQTGIYRLPDGAQR' A
#
# COMPACT_ATOMS: atom_id res chain seq x y z
N MET A 1 -3.91 26.93 0.23
CA MET A 1 -3.23 25.83 0.92
C MET A 1 -2.36 25.15 -0.12
N ASP A 2 -1.05 25.14 0.10
CA ASP A 2 -0.15 24.33 -0.71
C ASP A 2 -0.52 22.85 -0.54
N PRO A 3 -0.48 22.03 -1.61
CA PRO A 3 -0.74 20.61 -1.48
C PRO A 3 0.29 20.01 -0.52
N ASN A 4 -0.19 19.23 0.46
CA ASN A 4 0.69 18.48 1.34
C ASN A 4 1.57 17.56 0.48
N PRO A 5 2.91 17.63 0.60
CA PRO A 5 3.81 16.79 -0.21
C PRO A 5 3.52 15.29 -0.08
N ASP A 6 2.98 14.84 1.05
CA ASP A 6 2.64 13.42 1.28
C ASP A 6 1.40 12.94 0.52
N ASP A 7 0.58 13.86 0.01
CA ASP A 7 -0.60 13.57 -0.82
C ASP A 7 -0.27 13.54 -2.32
N VAL A 8 0.95 13.90 -2.71
CA VAL A 8 1.37 13.89 -4.13
C VAL A 8 1.63 12.46 -4.58
N ALA A 9 0.90 11.99 -5.59
CA ALA A 9 1.08 10.66 -6.19
C ALA A 9 2.31 10.62 -7.11
N ASN A 10 3.50 10.50 -6.52
CA ASN A 10 4.79 10.51 -7.22
C ASN A 10 5.60 9.21 -7.07
N LEU A 11 5.14 8.25 -6.27
CA LEU A 11 5.86 7.00 -6.04
C LEU A 11 5.40 5.94 -7.05
N ASN A 12 6.30 5.47 -7.91
CA ASN A 12 6.02 4.26 -8.68
C ASN A 12 6.07 3.01 -7.78
N GLN A 13 5.84 1.82 -8.33
CA GLN A 13 5.80 0.58 -7.54
C GLN A 13 7.13 0.26 -6.82
N GLU A 14 8.27 0.58 -7.43
CA GLU A 14 9.59 0.39 -6.81
C GLU A 14 9.82 1.41 -5.69
N ASP A 15 9.50 2.68 -5.93
CA ASP A 15 9.66 3.74 -4.94
C ASP A 15 8.74 3.51 -3.73
N ALA A 16 7.51 3.06 -3.96
CA ALA A 16 6.60 2.67 -2.90
C ALA A 16 7.16 1.52 -2.03
N PHE A 17 7.77 0.52 -2.68
CA PHE A 17 8.46 -0.56 -1.97
C PHE A 17 9.63 -0.05 -1.14
N GLN A 18 10.49 0.79 -1.70
CA GLN A 18 11.65 1.35 -0.99
C GLN A 18 11.21 2.26 0.16
N LYS A 19 10.17 3.08 -0.02
CA LYS A 19 9.63 3.97 1.01
C LYS A 19 9.11 3.18 2.22
N LEU A 20 8.35 2.12 1.98
CA LEU A 20 7.84 1.24 3.05
C LEU A 20 8.97 0.52 3.79
N ARG A 21 10.02 0.09 3.08
CA ARG A 21 11.22 -0.50 3.69
C ARG A 21 11.97 0.52 4.55
N ALA A 22 12.10 1.76 4.08
CA ALA A 22 12.72 2.85 4.84
C ALA A 22 11.94 3.19 6.11
N TRP A 23 10.61 3.05 6.11
CA TRP A 23 9.77 3.14 7.31
C TRP A 23 9.86 1.92 8.23
N GLY A 24 10.63 0.88 7.87
CA GLY A 24 10.83 -0.32 8.67
C GLY A 24 9.81 -1.43 8.44
N TYR A 25 8.92 -1.31 7.45
CA TYR A 25 7.94 -2.36 7.18
C TYR A 25 8.57 -3.52 6.39
N PRO A 26 8.35 -4.79 6.81
CA PRO A 26 8.94 -5.97 6.17
C PRO A 26 8.15 -6.38 4.92
N VAL A 27 8.03 -5.48 3.95
CA VAL A 27 7.30 -5.71 2.69
C VAL A 27 8.22 -6.27 1.60
N THR A 28 7.60 -6.83 0.55
CA THR A 28 8.29 -7.25 -0.68
C THR A 28 7.71 -6.53 -1.89
N ARG A 29 8.48 -6.40 -2.99
CA ARG A 29 7.98 -5.85 -4.27
C ARG A 29 6.70 -6.54 -4.76
N ARG A 30 6.65 -7.87 -4.59
CA ARG A 30 5.50 -8.69 -4.98
C ARG A 30 4.27 -8.39 -4.13
N MET A 31 4.44 -8.07 -2.85
CA MET A 31 3.36 -7.64 -1.97
C MET A 31 2.73 -6.34 -2.46
N ILE A 32 3.53 -5.34 -2.87
CA ILE A 32 3.02 -4.09 -3.45
C ILE A 32 2.27 -4.35 -4.75
N LYS A 33 2.84 -5.17 -5.65
CA LYS A 33 2.18 -5.58 -6.90
C LYS A 33 0.79 -6.16 -6.63
N TYR A 34 0.69 -7.11 -5.69
CA TYR A 34 -0.58 -7.75 -5.38
C TYR A 34 -1.55 -6.82 -4.67
N ALA A 35 -1.08 -5.92 -3.82
CA ALA A 35 -1.94 -4.90 -3.21
C ALA A 35 -2.62 -4.04 -4.27
N ILE A 36 -1.90 -3.64 -5.32
CA ILE A 36 -2.47 -2.93 -6.47
C ILE A 36 -3.48 -3.81 -7.23
N LEU A 37 -3.10 -5.05 -7.57
CA LEU A 37 -3.97 -5.97 -8.30
C LEU A 37 -5.27 -6.29 -7.55
N ARG A 38 -5.20 -6.36 -6.21
CA ARG A 38 -6.34 -6.60 -5.31
C ARG A 38 -7.12 -5.33 -4.97
N ARG A 39 -6.72 -4.18 -5.50
CA ARG A 39 -7.30 -2.86 -5.20
C ARG A 39 -7.24 -2.48 -3.72
N GLU A 40 -6.26 -3.01 -2.98
CA GLU A 40 -5.93 -2.55 -1.63
C GLU A 40 -5.12 -1.23 -1.68
N LEU A 41 -4.31 -1.06 -2.72
CA LEU A 41 -3.67 0.20 -3.10
C LEU A 41 -4.26 0.66 -4.44
N ILE A 42 -4.77 1.89 -4.50
CA ILE A 42 -5.40 2.44 -5.69
C ILE A 42 -4.47 3.50 -6.28
N PRO A 43 -3.70 3.19 -7.34
CA PRO A 43 -2.77 4.15 -7.91
C PRO A 43 -3.48 5.19 -8.78
N VAL A 44 -2.90 6.37 -8.84
CA VAL A 44 -3.20 7.37 -9.88
C VAL A 44 -2.44 6.98 -11.15
N ARG A 45 -3.14 6.94 -12.29
CA ARG A 45 -2.53 6.65 -13.58
C ARG A 45 -2.05 7.94 -14.22
N LEU A 46 -0.75 8.08 -14.40
CA LEU A 46 -0.12 9.23 -15.07
C LEU A 46 0.69 8.70 -16.26
N GLY A 47 0.29 9.06 -17.48
CA GLY A 47 0.85 8.48 -18.70
C GLY A 47 0.73 6.94 -18.71
N ASN A 48 1.87 6.27 -18.85
CA ASN A 48 1.95 4.80 -18.87
C ASN A 48 2.27 4.18 -17.49
N GLY A 49 2.37 4.99 -16.44
CA GLY A 49 2.75 4.55 -15.09
C GLY A 49 1.59 4.57 -14.10
N ASN A 50 1.74 3.77 -13.04
CA ASN A 50 0.90 3.78 -11.84
C ASN A 50 1.69 4.41 -10.70
N TYR A 51 1.12 5.42 -10.06
CA TYR A 51 1.77 6.18 -9.00
C TYR A 51 0.92 6.22 -7.73
N LEU A 52 1.59 6.25 -6.58
CA LEU A 52 1.00 6.27 -5.25
C LEU A 52 1.56 7.47 -4.49
N SER A 53 0.77 8.00 -3.56
CA SER A 53 1.23 8.99 -2.59
C SER A 53 1.80 8.31 -1.34
N ALA A 54 2.54 9.04 -0.51
CA ALA A 54 3.00 8.51 0.77
C ALA A 54 1.80 8.19 1.69
N ASN A 55 0.75 9.01 1.64
CA ASN A 55 -0.47 8.78 2.41
C ASN A 55 -1.23 7.52 1.98
N ASP A 56 -1.21 7.14 0.69
CA ASP A 56 -1.79 5.86 0.24
C ASP A 56 -1.11 4.67 0.91
N LEU A 57 0.23 4.73 1.02
CA LEU A 57 1.02 3.68 1.66
C LEU A 57 0.71 3.59 3.17
N TRP A 58 0.62 4.74 3.84
CA TRP A 58 0.24 4.79 5.26
C TRP A 58 -1.13 4.19 5.51
N ARG A 59 -2.14 4.59 4.73
CA ARG A 59 -3.51 4.07 4.83
C ARG A 59 -3.56 2.56 4.59
N TRP A 60 -2.80 2.06 3.62
CA TRP A 60 -2.73 0.62 3.34
C TRP A 60 -2.04 -0.18 4.44
N ILE A 61 -1.01 0.36 5.08
CA ILE A 61 -0.42 -0.30 6.25
C ILE A 61 -1.39 -0.28 7.42
N GLU A 62 -2.06 0.84 7.67
CA GLU A 62 -3.03 0.96 8.74
C GLU A 62 -4.20 -0.01 8.57
N SER A 63 -4.69 -0.21 7.34
CA SER A 63 -5.75 -1.17 7.04
C SER A 63 -5.36 -2.63 7.29
N ARG A 64 -4.06 -2.93 7.39
CA ARG A 64 -3.54 -4.27 7.73
C ARG A 64 -3.45 -4.52 9.22
N ARG A 65 -3.66 -3.52 10.07
CA ARG A 65 -3.72 -3.73 11.52
C ARG A 65 -4.92 -4.60 11.85
N GLN A 66 -4.65 -5.78 12.41
CA GLN A 66 -5.68 -6.61 13.02
C GLN A 66 -5.90 -6.10 14.44
N THR A 67 -7.10 -5.61 14.73
CA THR A 67 -7.46 -5.06 16.06
C THR A 67 -7.74 -6.14 17.10
N GLY A 68 -7.68 -7.43 16.73
CA GLY A 68 -7.97 -8.55 17.61
C GLY A 68 -7.22 -9.83 17.22
N ILE A 69 -7.40 -10.87 18.04
CA ILE A 69 -6.84 -12.21 17.80
C ILE A 69 -7.33 -12.70 16.43
N TYR A 70 -6.42 -13.24 15.62
CA TYR A 70 -6.77 -13.88 14.36
C TYR A 70 -7.87 -14.93 14.58
N ARG A 71 -9.03 -14.70 13.98
CA ARG A 71 -10.11 -15.69 13.92
C ARG A 71 -10.17 -16.22 12.50
N LEU A 72 -10.01 -17.53 12.35
CA LEU A 72 -10.30 -18.21 11.10
C LEU A 72 -11.80 -17.97 10.80
N PRO A 73 -12.19 -17.45 9.63
CA PRO A 73 -13.61 -17.35 9.30
C PRO A 73 -14.23 -18.74 9.33
N ASP A 74 -15.44 -18.88 9.89
CA ASP A 74 -16.09 -20.17 10.15
C ASP A 74 -16.27 -21.07 8.90
N GLY A 75 -16.08 -20.53 7.69
CA GLY A 75 -16.14 -21.26 6.42
C GLY A 75 -14.79 -21.54 5.75
N ALA A 76 -13.65 -21.20 6.36
CA ALA A 76 -12.35 -21.49 5.77
C ALA A 76 -11.98 -22.96 6.00
N GLN A 77 -12.07 -23.77 4.95
CA GLN A 77 -11.63 -25.18 4.97
C GLN A 77 -10.11 -25.25 5.24
N ARG A 78 -9.73 -26.18 6.12
CA ARG A 78 -8.33 -26.46 6.51
C ARG A 78 -7.50 -27.05 5.38
#